data_AF-A0A7S0HD54-F1
#
_entry.id   AF-A0A7S0HD54-F1
#
_cell.length_a   1.000
_cell.length_b   1.000
_cell.length_c   1.000
_cell.angle_alpha   90.00
_cell.angle_beta   90.00
_cell.angle_gamma   90.00
#
_symmetry.space_group_name_H-M   'P 1'
#
loop_
_entity.id
_entity.type
_entity.pdbx_description
1 polymer ?
#
loop_
_entity_poly.entity_id
_entity_poly.type
_entity_poly.pdbx_seq_one_letter_code
_entity_poly.pdbx_strand_id
1 'polypeptide(L)'
;WREERGAAWPPLPPELAQRCRAAFCREEGVPSRLQRDVAASLSALGLAPREEVRTPQGYSLDAVVSHGGREVAVEVDGPSHFLGRTPTGTTALKRRQLRAAGWALLPVPYWEWDALGSKAAKQEYLRAALEGLGQEAGAVAEPGAAGAPLPSEAELKAMKMPALRAFAKEHCGAVSTALGGEQRRKKADVVRDVWAALASRHGSDSA
;
A
#
# COMPACT_ATOMS: atom_id res chain seq x y z
N TRP A 1 12.67 -2.65 -4.36
CA TRP A 1 13.11 -1.29 -4.78
C TRP A 1 13.46 -1.18 -6.27
N ARG A 2 14.42 -1.95 -6.82
CA ARG A 2 14.72 -1.87 -8.27
C ARG A 2 13.56 -2.34 -9.14
N GLU A 3 13.04 -3.52 -8.82
CA GLU A 3 11.82 -4.09 -9.42
C GLU A 3 10.66 -3.08 -9.34
N GLU A 4 10.51 -2.44 -8.18
CA GLU A 4 9.47 -1.44 -7.93
C GLU A 4 9.60 -0.16 -8.79
N ARG A 5 10.83 0.30 -9.08
CA ARG A 5 11.05 1.58 -9.78
C ARG A 5 11.41 1.44 -11.25
N GLY A 6 11.63 0.22 -11.76
CA GLY A 6 12.14 0.00 -13.12
C GLY A 6 13.50 0.66 -13.40
N ALA A 7 14.22 1.09 -12.36
CA ALA A 7 15.41 1.93 -12.50
C ALA A 7 16.70 1.11 -12.43
N ALA A 8 17.64 1.43 -13.33
CA ALA A 8 18.99 0.90 -13.32
C ALA A 8 19.83 1.57 -12.22
N TRP A 9 19.89 0.94 -11.04
CA TRP A 9 20.90 1.29 -10.03
C TRP A 9 22.08 0.32 -10.15
N PRO A 10 23.34 0.77 -10.06
CA PRO A 10 24.51 -0.10 -10.18
C PRO A 10 24.38 -1.32 -9.26
N PRO A 11 24.47 -2.57 -9.76
CA PRO A 11 24.38 -3.76 -8.92
C PRO A 11 25.43 -3.73 -7.82
N LEU A 12 25.03 -4.19 -6.63
CA LEU A 12 26.03 -4.56 -5.63
C LEU A 12 26.90 -5.67 -6.22
N PRO A 13 28.20 -5.74 -5.87
CA PRO A 13 29.02 -6.90 -6.19
C PRO A 13 28.29 -8.20 -5.82
N PRO A 14 28.31 -9.25 -6.66
CA PRO A 14 27.46 -10.44 -6.48
C PRO A 14 27.56 -11.06 -5.07
N GLU A 15 28.77 -11.13 -4.53
CA GLU A 15 29.04 -11.65 -3.19
C GLU A 15 28.38 -10.80 -2.09
N LEU A 16 28.45 -9.47 -2.22
CA LEU A 16 27.80 -8.56 -1.28
C LEU A 16 26.27 -8.66 -1.42
N ALA A 17 25.75 -8.72 -2.63
CA ALA A 17 24.32 -8.92 -2.89
C ALA A 17 23.80 -10.21 -2.24
N GLN A 18 24.55 -11.32 -2.40
CA GLN A 18 24.23 -12.60 -1.81
C GLN A 18 24.26 -12.55 -0.28
N ARG A 19 25.29 -11.94 0.32
CA ARG A 19 25.39 -11.79 1.78
C ARG A 19 24.28 -10.91 2.34
N CYS A 20 23.95 -9.79 1.69
CA CYS A 20 22.84 -8.93 2.08
C CYS A 20 21.51 -9.67 2.01
N ARG A 21 21.26 -10.42 0.92
CA ARG A 21 20.06 -11.25 0.78
C ARG A 21 19.99 -12.31 1.87
N ALA A 22 21.08 -13.04 2.13
CA ALA A 22 21.13 -14.06 3.16
C ALA A 22 20.88 -13.48 4.56
N ALA A 23 21.47 -12.32 4.89
CA ALA A 23 21.23 -11.64 6.15
C ALA A 23 19.77 -11.20 6.29
N PHE A 24 19.20 -10.59 5.25
CA PHE A 24 17.80 -10.16 5.22
C PHE A 24 16.83 -11.34 5.35
N CYS A 25 17.12 -12.48 4.71
CA CYS A 25 16.27 -13.67 4.77
C CYS A 25 16.42 -14.49 6.06
N ARG A 26 17.49 -14.27 6.84
CA ARG A 26 17.73 -14.99 8.10
C ARG A 26 16.97 -14.44 9.28
N GLU A 27 16.41 -13.23 9.16
CA GLU A 27 15.62 -12.65 10.22
C GLU A 27 14.32 -13.46 10.39
N GLU A 28 14.26 -14.22 11.47
CA GLU A 28 13.11 -15.02 11.90
C GLU A 28 12.45 -14.30 13.08
N GLY A 29 11.21 -13.85 12.89
CA GLY A 29 10.39 -13.34 13.98
C GLY A 29 9.71 -14.49 14.71
N VAL A 30 9.61 -14.41 16.03
CA VAL A 30 8.67 -15.25 16.78
C VAL A 30 7.30 -14.56 16.71
N PRO A 31 6.24 -15.25 16.23
CA PRO A 31 4.91 -14.66 16.12
C PRO A 31 4.45 -14.03 17.43
N SER A 32 4.05 -12.77 17.36
CA SER A 32 3.55 -12.04 18.52
C SER A 32 2.23 -12.65 19.04
N ARG A 33 1.81 -12.30 20.26
CA ARG A 33 0.47 -12.69 20.76
C ARG A 33 -0.64 -12.15 19.87
N LEU A 34 -0.47 -10.92 19.36
CA LEU A 34 -1.40 -10.27 18.45
C LEU A 34 -1.53 -11.07 17.14
N GLN A 35 -0.41 -11.45 16.54
CA GLN A 35 -0.39 -12.24 15.31
C GLN A 35 -1.05 -13.61 15.49
N ARG A 36 -0.75 -14.31 16.59
CA ARG A 36 -1.40 -15.60 16.90
C ARG A 36 -2.92 -15.47 17.06
N ASP A 37 -3.39 -14.37 17.64
CA ASP A 37 -4.83 -14.11 17.82
C ASP A 37 -5.53 -13.78 16.49
N VAL A 38 -4.86 -13.04 15.59
CA VAL A 38 -5.31 -12.81 14.21
C VAL A 38 -5.37 -14.13 13.43
N ALA A 39 -4.30 -14.93 13.46
CA ALA A 39 -4.23 -16.24 12.80
C ALA A 39 -5.33 -17.19 13.31
N ALA A 40 -5.55 -17.26 14.62
CA ALA A 40 -6.63 -18.05 15.20
C ALA A 40 -8.02 -17.58 14.74
N SER A 41 -8.21 -16.26 14.58
CA SER A 41 -9.47 -15.69 14.10
C SER A 41 -9.70 -15.97 12.60
N LEU A 42 -8.64 -15.95 11.78
CA LEU A 42 -8.69 -16.40 10.38
C LEU A 42 -9.06 -17.90 10.30
N SER A 43 -8.44 -18.75 11.11
CA SER A 43 -8.78 -20.17 11.19
C SER A 43 -10.24 -20.41 11.60
N ALA A 44 -10.75 -19.61 12.55
CA ALA A 44 -12.13 -19.69 12.98
C ALA A 44 -13.15 -19.26 11.90
N LEU A 45 -12.72 -18.51 10.88
CA LEU A 45 -13.51 -18.22 9.69
C LEU A 45 -13.53 -19.39 8.68
N GLY A 46 -12.89 -20.51 8.99
CA GLY A 46 -12.74 -21.64 8.08
C GLY A 46 -11.63 -21.45 7.04
N LEU A 47 -10.77 -20.45 7.22
CA LEU A 47 -9.58 -20.25 6.38
C LEU A 47 -8.43 -21.11 6.92
N ALA A 48 -7.45 -21.42 6.07
CA ALA A 48 -6.23 -22.14 6.45
C ALA A 48 -5.03 -21.17 6.35
N PRO A 49 -4.77 -20.33 7.37
CA PRO A 49 -3.67 -19.38 7.34
C PRO A 49 -2.33 -20.11 7.33
N ARG A 50 -1.47 -19.75 6.37
CA ARG A 50 -0.06 -20.11 6.36
C ARG A 50 0.71 -18.97 7.01
N GLU A 51 1.25 -19.19 8.20
CA GLU A 51 1.98 -18.18 8.97
C GLU A 51 3.45 -18.09 8.55
N GLU A 52 4.07 -16.92 8.74
CA GLU A 52 5.51 -16.67 8.50
C GLU A 52 6.01 -17.10 7.11
N VAL A 53 5.25 -16.76 6.07
CA VAL A 53 5.55 -17.16 4.70
C VAL A 53 6.62 -16.25 4.11
N ARG A 54 7.76 -16.84 3.73
CA ARG A 54 8.83 -16.09 3.07
C ARG A 54 8.59 -15.94 1.57
N THR A 55 8.60 -14.68 1.12
CA THR A 55 8.48 -14.32 -0.30
C THR A 55 9.81 -14.53 -1.06
N PRO A 56 9.80 -14.63 -2.41
CA PRO A 56 11.02 -14.66 -3.22
C PRO A 56 11.93 -13.43 -3.04
N GLN A 57 11.34 -12.28 -2.69
CA GLN A 57 12.05 -11.04 -2.40
C GLN A 57 12.71 -11.05 -1.00
N GLY A 58 12.38 -12.03 -0.15
CA GLY A 58 12.97 -12.25 1.17
C GLY A 58 12.14 -11.75 2.34
N TYR A 59 11.05 -11.00 2.10
CA TYR A 59 10.12 -10.58 3.16
C TYR A 59 9.42 -11.79 3.80
N SER A 60 9.23 -11.76 5.12
CA SER A 60 8.28 -12.64 5.82
C SER A 60 6.90 -11.99 5.86
N LEU A 61 5.87 -12.76 5.49
CA LEU A 61 4.46 -12.40 5.61
C LEU A 61 3.89 -13.05 6.88
N ASP A 62 3.19 -12.27 7.70
CA ASP A 62 2.73 -12.76 9.00
C ASP A 62 1.70 -13.89 8.85
N ALA A 63 0.77 -13.76 7.89
CA ALA A 63 -0.10 -14.83 7.46
C ALA A 63 -0.52 -14.71 5.98
N VAL A 64 -0.78 -15.83 5.32
CA VAL A 64 -1.36 -15.90 3.97
C VAL A 64 -2.59 -16.79 3.98
N VAL A 65 -3.71 -16.29 3.44
CA VAL A 65 -4.96 -17.04 3.29
C VAL A 65 -5.43 -17.04 1.85
N SER A 66 -6.15 -18.09 1.44
CA SER A 66 -6.88 -18.09 0.17
C SER A 66 -8.27 -17.50 0.38
N HIS A 67 -8.63 -16.47 -0.38
CA HIS A 67 -9.95 -15.85 -0.35
C HIS A 67 -10.36 -15.42 -1.76
N GLY A 68 -11.57 -15.76 -2.19
CA GLY A 68 -12.07 -15.41 -3.54
C GLY A 68 -11.19 -15.95 -4.68
N GLY A 69 -10.54 -17.11 -4.50
CA GLY A 69 -9.66 -17.71 -5.51
C GLY A 69 -8.27 -17.09 -5.64
N ARG A 70 -7.88 -16.16 -4.75
CA ARG A 70 -6.54 -15.56 -4.72
C ARG A 70 -5.90 -15.65 -3.35
N GLU A 71 -4.57 -15.49 -3.32
CA GLU A 71 -3.83 -15.37 -2.06
C GLU A 71 -3.90 -13.94 -1.53
N VAL A 72 -4.19 -13.80 -0.23
CA VAL A 72 -4.19 -12.53 0.50
C VAL A 72 -3.14 -12.62 1.59
N ALA A 73 -2.18 -11.69 1.56
CA ALA A 73 -1.18 -11.50 2.61
C ALA A 73 -1.76 -10.62 3.70
N VAL A 74 -1.89 -11.16 4.92
CA VAL A 74 -2.34 -10.45 6.11
C VAL A 74 -1.10 -10.01 6.90
N GLU A 75 -0.95 -8.71 7.10
CA GLU A 75 0.16 -8.09 7.85
C GLU A 75 -0.38 -7.57 9.19
N VAL A 76 0.16 -8.05 10.30
CA VAL A 76 -0.29 -7.75 11.65
C VAL A 76 0.61 -6.70 12.29
N ASP A 77 0.14 -5.45 12.27
CA ASP A 77 0.96 -4.34 12.68
C ASP A 77 0.79 -4.02 14.18
N GLY A 78 1.74 -4.50 15.00
CA GLY A 78 1.91 -4.08 16.40
C GLY A 78 2.29 -2.59 16.60
N PRO A 79 2.30 -2.08 17.86
CA PRO A 79 2.54 -0.67 18.16
C PRO A 79 3.85 -0.08 17.61
N SER A 80 4.93 -0.87 17.59
CA SER A 80 6.24 -0.44 17.08
C SER A 80 6.24 -0.13 15.57
N HIS A 81 5.22 -0.58 14.83
CA HIS A 81 5.08 -0.32 13.40
C HIS A 81 4.54 1.08 13.09
N PHE A 82 4.24 1.89 14.12
CA PHE A 82 3.62 3.20 13.95
C PHE A 82 4.30 4.30 14.76
N LEU A 83 4.21 5.52 14.22
CA LEU A 83 4.38 6.77 14.95
C LEU A 83 2.98 7.37 15.14
N GLY A 84 2.40 7.17 16.32
CA GLY A 84 0.97 7.41 16.54
C GLY A 84 0.12 6.42 15.74
N ARG A 85 -0.67 6.90 14.78
CA ARG A 85 -1.45 6.06 13.84
C ARG A 85 -0.87 6.04 12.42
N THR A 86 0.30 6.62 12.22
CA THR A 86 0.98 6.66 10.93
C THR A 86 2.03 5.56 10.86
N PRO A 87 2.05 4.70 9.82
CA PRO A 87 3.08 3.67 9.68
C PRO A 87 4.49 4.26 9.70
N THR A 88 5.44 3.56 10.32
CA THR A 88 6.86 3.92 10.20
C THR A 88 7.34 3.82 8.75
N GLY A 89 8.51 4.40 8.46
CA GLY A 89 9.15 4.25 7.15
C GLY A 89 9.37 2.79 6.76
N THR A 90 9.79 1.95 7.72
CA THR A 90 10.00 0.50 7.51
C THR A 90 8.69 -0.20 7.14
N THR A 91 7.62 0.04 7.91
CA THR A 91 6.29 -0.55 7.66
C THR A 91 5.74 -0.10 6.31
N ALA A 92 5.77 1.20 6.03
CA ALA A 92 5.30 1.75 4.76
C ALA A 92 6.08 1.19 3.56
N LEU A 93 7.41 1.06 3.70
CA LEU A 93 8.27 0.48 2.67
C LEU A 93 7.94 -0.99 2.42
N LYS A 94 7.81 -1.82 3.47
CA LYS A 94 7.43 -3.24 3.37
C LYS A 94 6.12 -3.39 2.60
N ARG A 95 5.05 -2.69 3.05
CA ARG A 95 3.73 -2.77 2.42
C ARG A 95 3.75 -2.37 0.95
N ARG A 96 4.49 -1.29 0.62
CA ARG A 96 4.62 -0.82 -0.77
C ARG A 96 5.33 -1.84 -1.65
N GLN A 97 6.43 -2.44 -1.16
CA GLN A 97 7.17 -3.44 -1.93
C GLN A 97 6.40 -4.76 -2.09
N LEU A 98 5.67 -5.20 -1.06
CA LEU A 98 4.81 -6.38 -1.16
C LEU A 98 3.70 -6.19 -2.21
N ARG A 99 3.04 -5.02 -2.22
CA ARG A 99 2.06 -4.69 -3.27
C ARG A 99 2.68 -4.64 -4.65
N ALA A 100 3.86 -4.03 -4.79
CA ALA A 100 4.59 -4.01 -6.06
C ALA A 100 5.00 -5.41 -6.53
N ALA A 101 5.22 -6.35 -5.60
CA ALA A 101 5.46 -7.76 -5.87
C ALA A 101 4.17 -8.56 -6.17
N GLY A 102 3.01 -7.90 -6.28
CA GLY A 102 1.75 -8.51 -6.68
C GLY A 102 0.89 -9.06 -5.54
N TRP A 103 1.28 -8.85 -4.28
CA TRP A 103 0.48 -9.34 -3.15
C TRP A 103 -0.78 -8.50 -2.92
N ALA A 104 -1.93 -9.16 -2.82
CA ALA A 104 -3.12 -8.58 -2.22
C ALA A 104 -2.90 -8.44 -0.71
N LEU A 105 -2.65 -7.21 -0.25
CA LEU A 105 -2.16 -6.96 1.11
C LEU A 105 -3.25 -6.38 2.03
N LEU A 106 -3.55 -7.09 3.12
CA LEU A 106 -4.47 -6.71 4.19
C LEU A 106 -3.67 -6.34 5.47
N PRO A 107 -3.45 -5.06 5.78
CA PRO A 107 -2.89 -4.67 7.06
C PRO A 107 -3.94 -4.73 8.18
N VAL A 108 -3.55 -5.24 9.35
CA VAL A 108 -4.36 -5.30 10.58
C VAL A 108 -3.65 -4.49 11.67
N PRO A 109 -4.02 -3.21 11.87
CA PRO A 109 -3.42 -2.38 12.91
C PRO A 109 -3.87 -2.82 14.30
N TYR A 110 -2.92 -2.89 15.25
CA TYR A 110 -3.20 -3.35 16.61
C TYR A 110 -4.35 -2.60 17.30
N TRP A 111 -4.49 -1.29 17.10
CA TRP A 111 -5.55 -0.51 17.77
C TRP A 111 -6.94 -0.84 17.24
N GLU A 112 -7.07 -1.21 15.97
CA GLU A 112 -8.35 -1.66 15.41
C GLU A 112 -8.68 -3.02 15.98
N TRP A 113 -7.69 -3.91 16.01
CA TRP A 113 -7.83 -5.26 16.55
C TRP A 113 -8.18 -5.29 18.04
N ASP A 114 -7.46 -4.51 18.84
CA ASP A 114 -7.62 -4.44 20.30
C ASP A 114 -8.93 -3.77 20.71
N ALA A 115 -9.49 -2.90 19.86
CA ALA A 115 -10.81 -2.32 20.08
C ALA A 115 -11.96 -3.33 19.91
N LEU A 116 -11.72 -4.50 19.31
CA LEU A 116 -12.73 -5.52 19.08
C LEU A 116 -12.94 -6.34 20.36
N GLY A 117 -14.05 -6.07 21.05
CA GLY A 117 -14.37 -6.68 22.36
C GLY A 117 -14.80 -8.14 22.34
N SER A 118 -14.87 -8.81 21.18
CA SER A 118 -15.29 -10.21 21.11
C SER A 118 -14.68 -10.96 19.91
N LYS A 119 -14.66 -12.30 19.99
CA LYS A 119 -14.24 -13.17 18.88
C LYS A 119 -15.10 -12.98 17.63
N ALA A 120 -16.41 -12.81 17.80
CA ALA A 120 -17.32 -12.57 16.68
C ALA A 120 -17.03 -11.24 15.98
N ALA A 121 -16.73 -10.18 16.73
CA ALA A 121 -16.34 -8.89 16.17
C ALA A 121 -15.00 -8.95 15.39
N LYS A 122 -14.03 -9.72 15.90
CA LYS A 122 -12.75 -10.01 15.21
C LYS A 122 -12.95 -10.75 13.90
N GLN A 123 -13.80 -11.76 13.90
CA GLN A 123 -14.16 -12.51 12.70
C GLN A 123 -14.88 -11.64 11.66
N GLU A 124 -15.83 -10.81 12.10
CA GLU A 124 -16.53 -9.88 11.21
C GLU A 124 -15.61 -8.83 10.60
N TYR A 125 -14.70 -8.26 11.41
CA TYR A 125 -13.67 -7.34 10.93
C TYR A 125 -12.85 -7.96 9.79
N LEU A 126 -12.34 -9.18 9.99
CA LEU A 126 -11.55 -9.88 8.96
C LEU A 126 -12.38 -10.21 7.72
N ARG A 127 -13.63 -10.67 7.89
CA ARG A 127 -14.54 -10.95 6.78
C ARG A 127 -14.76 -9.72 5.91
N ALA A 128 -15.16 -8.61 6.54
CA ALA A 128 -15.41 -7.35 5.83
C ALA A 128 -14.15 -6.82 5.13
N ALA A 129 -12.98 -6.92 5.78
CA ALA A 129 -11.71 -6.50 5.19
C ALA A 129 -11.31 -7.37 3.99
N LEU A 130 -11.52 -8.68 4.05
CA LEU A 130 -11.27 -9.61 2.96
C LEU A 130 -12.22 -9.39 1.77
N GLU A 131 -13.50 -9.14 2.05
CA GLU A 131 -14.51 -8.83 1.03
C GLU A 131 -14.21 -7.51 0.31
N GLY A 132 -13.86 -6.46 1.05
CA GLY A 132 -13.47 -5.16 0.48
C GLY A 132 -12.26 -5.26 -0.46
N LEU A 133 -11.31 -6.15 -0.13
CA LEU A 133 -10.17 -6.47 -0.97
C LEU A 133 -10.55 -7.17 -2.29
N GLY A 134 -11.63 -7.95 -2.30
CA GLY A 134 -12.17 -8.59 -3.51
C GLY A 134 -12.82 -7.59 -4.47
N GLN A 135 -13.39 -6.51 -3.94
CA GLN A 135 -14.03 -5.44 -4.73
C GLN A 135 -13.01 -4.56 -5.48
N GLU A 136 -11.79 -4.40 -4.95
CA GLU A 136 -10.69 -3.74 -5.66
C GLU A 136 -10.17 -4.58 -6.85
N ALA A 137 -10.28 -5.92 -6.78
CA ALA A 137 -9.89 -6.82 -7.88
C ALA A 137 -10.97 -7.00 -8.96
N GLY A 138 -12.25 -6.84 -8.62
CA GLY A 138 -13.35 -6.86 -9.60
C GLY A 138 -13.35 -5.64 -10.54
N ALA A 139 -12.58 -4.60 -10.22
CA ALA A 139 -12.37 -3.42 -11.04
C ALA A 139 -11.08 -3.50 -11.90
N VAL A 140 -10.53 -4.69 -12.12
CA VAL A 140 -9.46 -4.89 -13.10
C VAL A 140 -10.09 -4.92 -14.49
N ALA A 141 -10.24 -3.73 -15.07
CA ALA A 141 -10.38 -3.59 -16.51
C ALA A 141 -9.12 -4.13 -17.21
N GLU A 142 -9.33 -4.80 -18.34
CA GLU A 142 -8.32 -5.27 -19.28
C GLU A 142 -7.15 -4.28 -19.46
N PRO A 143 -5.89 -4.74 -19.56
CA PRO A 143 -4.77 -3.89 -19.91
C PRO A 143 -4.83 -3.60 -21.42
N GLY A 144 -5.56 -2.56 -21.80
CA GLY A 144 -5.62 -2.14 -23.20
C GLY A 144 -6.49 -0.93 -23.46
N ALA A 145 -5.93 0.28 -23.29
CA ALA A 145 -6.06 1.42 -24.20
C ALA A 145 -5.53 2.69 -23.52
N ALA A 146 -4.84 3.51 -24.31
CA ALA A 146 -4.33 4.83 -23.95
C ALA A 146 -5.29 5.61 -23.05
N GLY A 147 -4.73 6.14 -21.95
CA GLY A 147 -5.45 7.01 -21.03
C GLY A 147 -6.12 8.16 -21.79
N ALA A 148 -7.30 8.55 -21.31
CA ALA A 148 -7.91 9.80 -21.72
C ALA A 148 -6.85 10.91 -21.69
N PRO A 149 -6.78 11.78 -22.72
CA PRO A 149 -5.77 12.82 -22.78
C PRO A 149 -5.81 13.65 -21.50
N LEU A 150 -4.64 13.92 -20.92
CA LEU A 150 -4.53 14.79 -19.75
C LEU A 150 -5.22 16.13 -20.06
N PRO A 151 -6.01 16.67 -19.12
CA PRO A 151 -6.62 17.97 -19.32
C PRO A 151 -5.52 19.02 -19.49
N SER A 152 -5.66 19.86 -20.52
CA SER A 152 -4.83 21.03 -20.76
C SER A 152 -4.88 22.00 -19.58
N GLU A 153 -3.89 22.89 -19.49
CA GLU A 153 -3.84 23.90 -18.43
C GLU A 153 -5.11 24.78 -18.42
N ALA A 154 -5.69 25.04 -19.59
CA ALA A 154 -6.94 25.78 -19.73
C ALA A 154 -8.14 25.02 -19.13
N GLU A 155 -8.20 23.69 -19.29
CA GLU A 155 -9.24 22.85 -18.71
C GLU A 155 -9.12 22.78 -17.19
N LEU A 156 -7.89 22.67 -16.65
CA LEU A 156 -7.66 22.77 -15.20
C LEU A 156 -8.08 24.14 -14.64
N LYS A 157 -7.82 25.23 -15.37
CA LYS A 157 -8.29 26.57 -15.01
C LYS A 157 -9.82 26.70 -15.07
N ALA A 158 -10.50 25.91 -15.91
CA ALA A 158 -11.97 25.92 -16.01
C ALA A 158 -12.64 25.11 -14.88
N MET A 159 -12.02 24.05 -14.36
CA MET A 159 -12.60 23.17 -13.33
C MET A 159 -13.09 23.90 -12.07
N LYS A 160 -14.25 23.54 -11.53
CA LYS A 160 -14.69 24.06 -10.22
C LYS A 160 -13.77 23.53 -9.11
N MET A 161 -13.61 24.29 -8.02
CA MET A 161 -12.67 23.97 -6.93
C MET A 161 -12.83 22.56 -6.32
N PRO A 162 -14.04 22.00 -6.14
CA PRO A 162 -14.17 20.63 -5.65
C PRO A 162 -13.63 19.59 -6.64
N ALA A 163 -13.90 19.76 -7.94
CA ALA A 163 -13.43 18.86 -8.99
C ALA A 163 -11.90 18.94 -9.16
N LEU A 164 -11.33 20.15 -9.15
CA LEU A 164 -9.88 20.34 -9.21
C LEU A 164 -9.16 19.69 -8.02
N ARG A 165 -9.75 19.72 -6.82
CA ARG A 165 -9.19 19.08 -5.61
C ARG A 165 -9.27 17.56 -5.67
N ALA A 166 -10.37 17.00 -6.17
CA ALA A 166 -10.50 15.56 -6.36
C ALA A 166 -9.46 15.06 -7.39
N PHE A 167 -9.35 15.75 -8.52
CA PHE A 167 -8.36 15.46 -9.55
C PHE A 167 -6.91 15.55 -9.03
N ALA A 168 -6.58 16.59 -8.26
CA ALA A 168 -5.26 16.74 -7.63
C ALA A 168 -4.94 15.59 -6.65
N LYS A 169 -5.93 15.17 -5.85
CA LYS A 169 -5.78 14.07 -4.89
C LYS A 169 -5.50 12.74 -5.60
N GLU A 170 -6.19 12.51 -6.71
CA GLU A 170 -6.10 11.27 -7.51
C GLU A 170 -4.77 11.17 -8.27
N HIS A 171 -4.33 12.25 -8.93
CA HIS A 171 -3.19 12.20 -9.85
C HIS A 171 -1.86 12.67 -9.26
N CYS A 172 -1.86 13.52 -8.23
CA CYS A 172 -0.64 14.10 -7.65
C CYS A 172 -0.31 13.56 -6.25
N GLY A 173 -1.19 12.74 -5.65
CA GLY A 173 -1.05 12.27 -4.27
C GLY A 173 -1.10 13.41 -3.24
N ALA A 174 -0.94 13.10 -1.96
CA ALA A 174 -1.07 14.05 -0.84
C ALA A 174 0.02 15.15 -0.76
N VAL A 175 0.80 15.35 -1.83
CA VAL A 175 1.96 16.27 -1.86
C VAL A 175 1.54 17.75 -1.82
N SER A 176 0.26 18.09 -2.01
CA SER A 176 -0.19 19.50 -1.86
C SER A 176 -1.36 19.73 -0.91
N THR A 177 -1.83 18.73 -0.15
CA THR A 177 -2.92 18.95 0.82
C THR A 177 -2.46 19.06 2.27
N ALA A 178 -1.18 18.79 2.56
CA ALA A 178 -0.67 18.74 3.93
C ALA A 178 0.43 19.77 4.20
N LEU A 179 0.12 21.06 4.10
CA LEU A 179 0.77 22.13 4.87
C LEU A 179 -0.24 23.27 5.11
N GLY A 180 -0.62 23.49 6.37
CA GLY A 180 -1.15 24.75 6.90
C GLY A 180 -2.67 24.91 6.96
N GLY A 181 -3.22 25.02 8.18
CA GLY A 181 -4.64 25.26 8.49
C GLY A 181 -5.26 26.52 7.87
N GLU A 182 -6.59 26.56 7.91
CA GLU A 182 -7.54 27.70 7.70
C GLU A 182 -7.36 28.70 6.54
N GLN A 183 -6.27 28.70 5.76
CA GLN A 183 -6.10 29.61 4.65
C GLN A 183 -6.65 29.01 3.34
N ARG A 184 -7.74 29.62 2.85
CA ARG A 184 -8.37 29.31 1.55
C ARG A 184 -7.40 29.64 0.41
N ARG A 185 -6.63 28.65 -0.07
CA ARG A 185 -5.73 28.83 -1.24
C ARG A 185 -6.53 29.28 -2.48
N LYS A 186 -5.93 30.16 -3.29
CA LYS A 186 -6.54 30.63 -4.54
C LYS A 186 -6.45 29.53 -5.59
N LYS A 187 -7.47 29.42 -6.45
CA LYS A 187 -7.57 28.43 -7.53
C LYS A 187 -6.32 28.39 -8.42
N ALA A 188 -5.76 29.56 -8.73
CA ALA A 188 -4.58 29.69 -9.58
C ALA A 188 -3.34 28.99 -9.02
N ASP A 189 -3.17 28.97 -7.69
CA ASP A 189 -2.04 28.29 -7.04
C ASP A 189 -2.20 26.77 -7.14
N VAL A 190 -3.42 26.26 -6.90
CA VAL A 190 -3.74 24.83 -7.01
C VAL A 190 -3.55 24.33 -8.45
N VAL A 191 -3.97 25.10 -9.44
CA VAL A 191 -3.77 24.74 -10.85
C VAL A 191 -2.27 24.68 -11.20
N ARG A 192 -1.48 25.65 -10.74
CA ARG A 192 -0.03 25.69 -11.00
C ARG A 192 0.68 24.47 -10.41
N ASP A 193 0.36 24.10 -9.17
CA ASP A 193 0.98 22.97 -8.47
C ASP A 193 0.60 21.64 -9.15
N VAL A 194 -0.67 21.48 -9.55
CA VAL A 194 -1.14 20.31 -10.31
C VAL A 194 -0.45 20.23 -11.67
N TRP A 195 -0.36 21.34 -12.40
CA TRP A 195 0.29 21.36 -13.71
C TRP A 195 1.78 21.02 -13.62
N ALA A 196 2.50 21.57 -12.64
CA ALA A 196 3.89 21.24 -12.39
C ALA A 196 4.08 19.76 -12.06
N ALA A 197 3.22 19.19 -11.21
CA ALA A 197 3.27 17.77 -10.86
C ALA A 197 2.99 16.84 -12.06
N LEU A 198 2.07 17.23 -12.96
CA LEU A 198 1.80 16.50 -14.20
C LEU A 198 2.95 16.61 -15.21
N ALA A 199 3.52 17.79 -15.40
CA ALA A 199 4.65 18.02 -16.30
C ALA A 199 5.91 17.26 -15.86
N SER A 200 6.12 17.15 -14.55
CA SER A 200 7.25 16.40 -13.96
C SER A 200 7.18 14.89 -14.22
N ARG A 201 6.00 14.35 -14.52
CA ARG A 201 5.77 12.93 -14.84
C ARG A 201 5.94 12.65 -16.33
N HIS A 202 5.69 13.62 -17.20
CA HIS A 202 5.90 13.49 -18.65
C HIS A 202 7.31 13.86 -19.10
N GLY A 203 8.06 14.65 -18.32
CA GLY A 203 9.48 14.93 -18.59
C GLY A 203 10.44 13.74 -18.39
N SER A 204 9.94 12.62 -17.85
CA SER A 204 10.72 11.38 -17.65
C SER A 204 10.54 10.33 -18.76
N ASP A 205 9.68 10.56 -19.76
CA ASP A 205 9.49 9.67 -20.93
C ASP A 205 10.24 10.16 -22.17
N SER A 206 11.25 11.02 -22.01
CA SER A 206 12.15 11.44 -23.09
C SER A 206 13.56 11.66 -22.57
N ALA A 207 14.21 10.57 -22.16
CA ALA A 207 15.67 10.43 -22.09
C ALA A 207 16.04 8.93 -21.99
#